data_AF-A0A7Z9QIP1-F1
#
_entry.id   AF-A0A7Z9QIP1-F1
#
_cell.length_a   1.000
_cell.length_b   1.000
_cell.length_c   1.000
_cell.angle_alpha   90.00
_cell.angle_beta   90.00
_cell.angle_gamma   90.00
#
_symmetry.space_group_name_H-M   'P 1'
#
loop_
_entity.id
_entity.type
_entity.pdbx_description
1 polymer ?
#
loop_
_entity_poly.entity_id
_entity_poly.type
_entity_poly.pdbx_seq_one_letter_code
_entity_poly.pdbx_strand_id
1 'polypeptide(L)'
;MSQMVRSLIALVASVVVVHMFYVGIIRPEANLAIEAAKLIGQSSPRDLVVILKDYEQEICIILMFWSGYLIAEKLVSLVKDRYLFTVDLLDGSLDESPAMEEAFTILEGLPREARDTPLVQTLMASVRRFLITGSVQNTSDAIQSNVEALSLKLEADNSMTSAT
;
A
#
# COMPACT_ATOMS: atom_id res chain seq x y z
N MET A 1 -0.45 15.10 9.89
CA MET A 1 -1.62 14.27 10.26
C MET A 1 -1.16 12.85 10.42
N SER A 2 -1.50 12.16 11.51
CA SER A 2 -1.17 10.74 11.68
C SER A 2 -1.88 9.89 10.63
N GLN A 3 -1.28 8.77 10.22
CA GLN A 3 -1.87 7.83 9.24
C GLN A 3 -3.27 7.38 9.66
N MET A 4 -3.47 7.13 10.95
CA MET A 4 -4.77 6.79 11.54
C MET A 4 -5.84 7.86 11.26
N VAL A 5 -5.51 9.15 11.41
CA VAL A 5 -6.46 10.24 11.16
C VAL A 5 -6.82 10.33 9.68
N ARG A 6 -5.86 10.13 8.77
CA ARG A 6 -6.12 10.12 7.32
C ARG A 6 -7.05 8.97 6.94
N SER A 7 -6.79 7.76 7.45
CA SER A 7 -7.64 6.59 7.25
C SER A 7 -9.07 6.81 7.75
N LEU A 8 -9.23 7.38 8.95
CA LEU A 8 -10.55 7.66 9.52
C LEU A 8 -11.33 8.69 8.67
N ILE A 9 -10.65 9.75 8.21
CA ILE A 9 -11.26 10.74 7.31
C ILE A 9 -11.70 10.06 6.00
N ALA A 10 -10.87 9.19 5.42
CA ALA A 10 -11.21 8.44 4.21
C ALA A 10 -12.41 7.51 4.41
N LEU A 11 -12.51 6.84 5.56
CA LEU A 11 -13.68 6.02 5.92
C LEU A 11 -14.94 6.86 6.01
N VAL A 12 -14.92 7.96 6.77
CA VAL A 12 -16.08 8.85 6.93
C VAL A 12 -16.49 9.43 5.58
N ALA A 13 -15.54 9.87 4.76
CA ALA A 13 -15.83 10.36 3.41
C ALA A 13 -16.48 9.28 2.54
N SER A 14 -15.98 8.03 2.59
CA SER A 14 -16.56 6.90 1.86
C SER A 14 -17.99 6.61 2.30
N VAL A 15 -18.26 6.61 3.61
CA VAL A 15 -19.61 6.46 4.17
C VAL A 15 -20.54 7.56 3.64
N VAL A 16 -20.15 8.82 3.77
CA VAL A 16 -21.01 9.96 3.39
C VAL A 16 -21.32 9.92 1.88
N VAL A 17 -20.31 9.74 1.04
CA VAL A 17 -20.47 9.75 -0.42
C VAL A 17 -21.34 8.60 -0.88
N VAL A 18 -21.07 7.37 -0.43
CA VAL A 18 -21.84 6.20 -0.83
C VAL A 18 -23.26 6.29 -0.29
N HIS A 19 -23.45 6.68 0.97
CA HIS A 19 -24.78 6.81 1.57
C HIS A 19 -25.64 7.85 0.85
N MET A 20 -25.07 9.01 0.51
CA MET A 20 -25.76 10.04 -0.28
C MET A 20 -26.18 9.51 -1.65
N PHE A 21 -25.32 8.75 -2.33
CA PHE A 21 -25.64 8.14 -3.62
C PHE A 21 -26.77 7.09 -3.49
N TYR A 22 -26.73 6.31 -2.40
CA TYR A 22 -27.74 5.29 -2.12
C TYR A 22 -29.13 5.88 -1.84
N VAL A 23 -29.21 6.91 -0.99
CA VAL A 23 -30.48 7.56 -0.65
C VAL A 23 -30.98 8.45 -1.78
N GLY A 24 -30.08 9.11 -2.51
CA GLY A 24 -30.44 10.05 -3.57
C GLY A 24 -30.82 9.41 -4.90
N ILE A 25 -30.22 8.27 -5.26
CA ILE A 25 -30.39 7.67 -6.59
C ILE A 25 -30.79 6.19 -6.48
N ILE A 26 -30.00 5.36 -5.79
CA ILE A 26 -30.20 3.90 -5.88
C ILE A 26 -31.55 3.46 -5.30
N ARG A 27 -31.86 3.82 -4.06
CA ARG A 27 -33.10 3.42 -3.40
C ARG A 27 -34.36 3.97 -4.09
N PRO A 28 -34.46 5.27 -4.45
CA PRO A 28 -35.66 5.77 -5.11
C PRO A 28 -35.91 5.09 -6.46
N GLU A 29 -34.89 5.00 -7.32
CA GLU A 29 -35.01 4.35 -8.63
C GLU A 29 -35.35 2.86 -8.50
N ALA A 30 -34.74 2.14 -7.56
CA ALA A 30 -35.07 0.74 -7.30
C ALA A 30 -36.53 0.57 -6.88
N ASN A 31 -37.03 1.43 -5.97
CA ASN A 31 -38.41 1.36 -5.50
C ASN A 31 -39.40 1.64 -6.63
N LEU A 32 -39.13 2.64 -7.48
CA LEU A 32 -39.95 2.95 -8.66
C LEU A 32 -40.03 1.75 -9.63
N ALA A 33 -38.89 1.12 -9.91
CA ALA A 33 -38.83 -0.05 -10.80
C ALA A 33 -39.61 -1.25 -10.22
N ILE A 34 -39.51 -1.49 -8.91
CA ILE A 34 -40.24 -2.55 -8.21
C ILE A 34 -41.75 -2.27 -8.23
N GLU A 35 -42.17 -1.03 -7.97
CA GLU A 35 -43.58 -0.64 -7.99
C GLU A 35 -44.19 -0.77 -9.39
N ALA A 36 -43.47 -0.33 -10.43
CA ALA A 36 -43.91 -0.48 -11.82
C ALA A 36 -44.12 -1.95 -12.21
N ALA A 37 -43.21 -2.84 -11.83
CA ALA A 37 -43.36 -4.28 -12.09
C ALA A 37 -44.54 -4.89 -11.32
N LYS A 38 -44.76 -4.44 -10.07
CA LYS A 38 -45.89 -4.90 -9.24
C LYS A 38 -47.24 -4.51 -9.84
N LEU A 39 -47.36 -3.33 -10.46
CA LEU A 39 -48.59 -2.87 -11.13
C LEU A 39 -48.97 -3.76 -12.34
N ILE A 40 -47.97 -4.34 -13.01
CA ILE A 40 -48.17 -5.21 -14.18
C ILE A 40 -48.22 -6.70 -13.76
N GLY A 41 -48.16 -6.99 -12.46
CA GLY A 41 -48.18 -8.36 -11.92
C GLY A 41 -46.92 -9.16 -12.24
N GLN A 42 -45.82 -8.50 -12.57
CA GLN A 42 -44.54 -9.14 -12.86
C GLN A 42 -43.64 -9.20 -11.62
N SER A 43 -42.67 -10.11 -11.65
CA SER A 43 -41.60 -10.15 -10.67
C SER A 43 -40.73 -8.89 -10.75
N SER A 44 -40.08 -8.56 -9.63
CA SER A 44 -39.13 -7.44 -9.56
C SER A 44 -38.13 -7.49 -10.72
N PRO A 45 -37.89 -6.36 -11.41
CA PRO A 45 -36.97 -6.34 -12.54
C PRO A 45 -35.54 -6.57 -12.04
N ARG A 46 -34.72 -7.24 -12.87
CA ARG A 46 -33.33 -7.57 -12.54
C ARG A 46 -32.38 -6.46 -12.97
N ASP A 47 -32.77 -5.22 -12.67
CA ASP A 47 -32.00 -4.03 -12.99
C ASP A 47 -30.89 -3.83 -11.95
N LEU A 48 -29.78 -3.23 -12.38
CA LEU A 48 -28.59 -3.04 -11.54
C LEU A 48 -28.93 -2.30 -10.24
N VAL A 49 -29.80 -1.29 -10.31
CA VAL A 49 -30.23 -0.50 -9.16
C VAL A 49 -31.05 -1.32 -8.16
N VAL A 50 -31.90 -2.23 -8.64
CA VAL A 50 -32.69 -3.13 -7.80
C VAL A 50 -31.82 -4.16 -7.09
N ILE A 51 -30.75 -4.63 -7.76
CA ILE A 51 -29.77 -5.54 -7.16
C ILE A 51 -28.94 -4.82 -6.08
N LEU A 52 -28.56 -3.56 -6.32
CA LEU A 52 -27.71 -2.80 -5.41
C LEU A 52 -28.45 -2.22 -4.19
N LYS A 53 -29.78 -2.14 -4.19
CA LYS A 53 -30.56 -1.40 -3.18
C LYS A 53 -30.38 -1.85 -1.72
N ASP A 54 -29.91 -3.08 -1.51
CA ASP A 54 -29.85 -3.69 -0.19
C ASP A 54 -28.71 -3.10 0.67
N TYR A 55 -28.93 -3.02 1.98
CA TYR A 55 -27.96 -2.44 2.93
C TYR A 55 -26.62 -3.19 2.97
N GLU A 56 -26.63 -4.49 2.70
CA GLU A 56 -25.39 -5.29 2.62
C GLU A 56 -24.47 -4.74 1.51
N GLN A 57 -25.02 -4.47 0.33
CA GLN A 57 -24.25 -3.95 -0.81
C GLN A 57 -23.71 -2.54 -0.52
N GLU A 58 -24.51 -1.70 0.16
CA GLU A 58 -24.08 -0.37 0.58
C GLU A 58 -22.84 -0.44 1.47
N ILE A 59 -22.87 -1.30 2.50
CA ILE A 59 -21.73 -1.49 3.42
C ILE A 59 -20.53 -2.07 2.67
N CYS A 60 -20.74 -3.08 1.81
CA CYS A 60 -19.66 -3.66 1.01
C CYS A 60 -18.97 -2.62 0.12
N ILE A 61 -19.73 -1.73 -0.53
CA ILE A 61 -19.18 -0.67 -1.39
C ILE A 61 -18.42 0.37 -0.56
N ILE A 62 -18.94 0.76 0.61
CA ILE A 62 -18.23 1.67 1.54
C ILE A 62 -16.87 1.08 1.92
N LEU A 63 -16.84 -0.19 2.34
CA LEU A 63 -15.62 -0.87 2.74
C LEU A 63 -14.67 -1.06 1.57
N MET A 64 -15.18 -1.31 0.35
CA MET A 64 -14.37 -1.41 -0.85
C MET A 64 -13.63 -0.10 -1.14
N PHE A 65 -14.30 1.06 -1.06
CA PHE A 65 -13.65 2.36 -1.27
C PHE A 65 -12.62 2.67 -0.19
N TRP A 66 -12.93 2.38 1.07
CA TRP A 66 -12.00 2.59 2.17
C TRP A 66 -10.76 1.68 2.06
N SER A 67 -10.95 0.38 1.82
CA SER A 67 -9.84 -0.56 1.58
C SER A 67 -9.01 -0.17 0.36
N GLY A 68 -9.66 0.28 -0.71
CA GLY A 68 -8.98 0.81 -1.89
C GLY A 68 -8.08 2.01 -1.57
N TYR A 69 -8.54 2.94 -0.72
CA TYR A 69 -7.73 4.05 -0.23
C TYR A 69 -6.50 3.56 0.55
N LEU A 70 -6.66 2.60 1.46
CA LEU A 70 -5.55 2.05 2.24
C LEU A 70 -4.48 1.39 1.37
N ILE A 71 -4.92 0.64 0.35
CA ILE A 71 -4.02 0.01 -0.62
C ILE A 71 -3.29 1.07 -1.46
N ALA A 72 -4.02 2.08 -1.94
CA ALA A 72 -3.44 3.15 -2.76
C ALA A 72 -2.38 3.96 -1.99
N GLU A 73 -2.60 4.25 -0.71
CA GLU A 73 -1.62 4.95 0.13
C GLU A 73 -0.30 4.17 0.24
N LYS A 74 -0.38 2.86 0.49
CA LYS A 74 0.80 1.97 0.52
C LYS A 74 1.48 1.87 -0.84
N LEU A 75 0.70 1.74 -1.92
CA LEU A 75 1.22 1.62 -3.28
C LEU A 75 2.00 2.86 -3.73
N VAL A 76 1.49 4.06 -3.43
CA VAL A 76 2.19 5.32 -3.75
C VAL A 76 3.52 5.41 -3.00
N SER A 77 3.58 4.97 -1.74
CA SER A 77 4.85 4.91 -1.00
C SER A 77 5.84 3.97 -1.67
N LEU A 78 5.40 2.78 -2.07
CA LEU A 78 6.24 1.79 -2.74
C LEU A 78 6.80 2.29 -4.09
N VAL A 79 5.95 2.97 -4.88
CA VAL A 79 6.35 3.51 -6.19
C VAL A 79 7.34 4.66 -6.04
N LYS A 80 7.21 5.49 -4.98
CA LYS A 80 8.16 6.57 -4.71
C LYS A 80 9.56 6.04 -4.44
N ASP A 81 9.71 4.88 -3.81
CA ASP A 81 11.04 4.34 -3.48
C ASP A 81 11.66 3.57 -4.65
N ARG A 82 10.87 3.27 -5.69
CA ARG A 82 11.31 2.48 -6.85
C ARG A 82 12.46 3.13 -7.64
N TYR A 83 12.59 4.45 -7.65
CA TYR A 83 13.67 5.11 -8.39
C TYR A 83 15.07 4.78 -7.83
N LEU A 84 15.17 4.46 -6.53
CA LEU A 84 16.43 4.12 -5.88
C LEU A 84 17.06 2.83 -6.43
N PHE A 85 16.25 1.95 -7.06
CA PHE A 85 16.75 0.76 -7.75
C PHE A 85 17.36 1.08 -9.13
N THR A 86 17.18 2.30 -9.63
CA THR A 86 17.64 2.72 -10.96
C THR A 86 18.77 3.75 -10.90
N VAL A 87 18.85 4.50 -9.80
CA VAL A 87 19.94 5.44 -9.55
C VAL A 87 21.15 4.68 -9.02
N ASP A 88 22.32 5.03 -9.54
CA ASP A 88 23.57 4.58 -8.92
C ASP A 88 23.78 5.37 -7.62
N LEU A 89 23.67 4.67 -6.50
CA LEU A 89 23.77 5.23 -5.15
C LEU A 89 25.21 5.63 -4.78
N LEU A 90 26.19 5.21 -5.57
CA LEU A 90 27.62 5.47 -5.36
C LEU A 90 28.20 6.45 -6.40
N ASP A 91 27.40 6.85 -7.40
CA ASP A 91 27.87 7.69 -8.50
C ASP A 91 28.18 9.12 -8.05
N GLY A 92 29.32 9.62 -8.52
CA GLY A 92 29.89 10.92 -8.17
C GLY A 92 31.20 10.90 -7.38
N SER A 93 31.77 9.73 -7.03
CA SER A 93 33.01 9.67 -6.24
C SER A 93 34.13 8.80 -6.81
N LEU A 94 33.91 7.99 -7.84
CA LEU A 94 34.75 6.80 -8.04
C LEU A 94 34.96 6.45 -9.53
N ASP A 95 36.04 6.96 -10.10
CA ASP A 95 36.63 6.44 -11.36
C ASP A 95 37.33 5.07 -11.14
N GLU A 96 37.51 4.65 -9.88
CA GLU A 96 38.05 3.34 -9.46
C GLU A 96 37.14 2.69 -8.41
N SER A 97 37.11 1.36 -8.35
CA SER A 97 36.29 0.61 -7.39
C SER A 97 36.53 1.12 -5.95
N PRO A 98 35.51 1.66 -5.25
CA PRO A 98 35.69 2.21 -3.90
C PRO A 98 36.24 1.19 -2.93
N ALA A 99 37.04 1.67 -1.98
CA ALA A 99 37.22 0.94 -0.74
C ALA A 99 35.84 0.78 -0.07
N MET A 100 35.54 -0.41 0.46
CA MET A 100 34.22 -0.68 1.05
C MET A 100 33.84 0.27 2.20
N GLU A 101 34.84 0.88 2.86
CA GLU A 101 34.66 1.91 3.90
C GLU A 101 34.10 3.22 3.33
N GLU A 102 34.55 3.60 2.13
CA GLU A 102 34.08 4.78 1.41
C GLU A 102 32.64 4.56 0.91
N ALA A 103 32.37 3.38 0.34
CA ALA A 103 31.02 2.99 -0.04
C ALA A 103 30.04 3.04 1.15
N PHE A 104 30.46 2.60 2.34
CA PHE A 104 29.64 2.70 3.54
C PHE A 104 29.35 4.15 3.95
N THR A 105 30.36 5.02 3.86
CA THR A 105 30.25 6.44 4.22
C THR A 105 29.31 7.19 3.28
N ILE A 106 29.35 6.88 1.98
CA ILE A 106 28.43 7.45 0.98
C ILE A 106 26.99 7.07 1.30
N LEU A 107 26.74 5.79 1.63
CA LEU A 107 25.41 5.30 1.98
C LEU A 107 24.87 5.92 3.28
N GLU A 108 25.73 6.15 4.28
CA GLU A 108 25.34 6.86 5.51
C GLU A 108 24.98 8.34 5.27
N GLY A 109 25.62 8.96 4.26
CA GLY A 109 25.42 10.34 3.85
C GLY A 109 24.15 10.59 3.03
N LEU A 110 23.45 9.55 2.58
CA LEU A 110 22.20 9.69 1.83
C LEU A 110 21.11 10.41 2.65
N PRO A 111 20.19 11.15 1.99
CA PRO A 111 19.03 11.74 2.65
C PRO A 111 18.25 10.70 3.45
N ARG A 112 17.67 11.11 4.59
CA ARG A 112 16.96 10.17 5.50
C ARG A 112 15.88 9.38 4.77
N GLU A 113 15.17 10.02 3.84
CA GLU A 113 14.13 9.40 3.04
C GLU A 113 14.66 8.24 2.19
N ALA A 114 15.87 8.36 1.63
CA ALA A 114 16.50 7.30 0.85
C ALA A 114 17.14 6.24 1.77
N ARG A 115 17.79 6.68 2.85
CA ARG A 115 18.49 5.81 3.80
C ARG A 115 17.55 4.87 4.56
N ASP A 116 16.35 5.34 4.86
CA ASP A 116 15.35 4.54 5.57
C ASP A 116 14.63 3.53 4.66
N THR A 117 14.94 3.51 3.35
CA THR A 117 14.39 2.51 2.43
C THR A 117 15.01 1.14 2.64
N PRO A 118 14.25 0.05 2.39
CA PRO A 118 14.75 -1.30 2.57
C PRO A 118 15.99 -1.64 1.73
N LEU A 119 16.10 -1.03 0.53
CA LEU A 119 17.26 -1.22 -0.36
C LEU A 119 18.55 -0.73 0.30
N VAL A 120 18.55 0.53 0.75
CA VAL A 120 19.74 1.15 1.35
C VAL A 120 20.09 0.49 2.69
N GLN A 121 19.09 0.16 3.52
CA GLN A 121 19.34 -0.56 4.77
C GLN A 121 19.98 -1.93 4.55
N THR A 122 19.50 -2.69 3.56
CA THR A 122 20.06 -4.00 3.21
C THR A 122 21.49 -3.86 2.68
N LEU A 123 21.74 -2.84 1.84
CA LEU A 123 23.08 -2.58 1.30
C LEU A 123 24.05 -2.20 2.42
N MET A 124 23.69 -1.26 3.30
CA MET A 124 24.50 -0.85 4.45
C MET A 124 24.81 -2.02 5.40
N ALA A 125 23.82 -2.86 5.71
CA ALA A 125 24.02 -4.02 6.59
C ALA A 125 25.00 -5.03 5.98
N SER A 126 24.92 -5.24 4.68
CA SER A 126 25.79 -6.13 3.90
C SER A 126 27.22 -5.60 3.84
N VAL A 127 27.40 -4.33 3.48
CA VAL A 127 28.69 -3.64 3.48
C VAL A 127 29.35 -3.72 4.85
N ARG A 128 28.61 -3.41 5.92
CA ARG A 128 29.11 -3.49 7.29
C ARG A 128 29.56 -4.90 7.66
N ARG A 129 28.82 -5.94 7.26
CA ARG A 129 29.18 -7.33 7.53
C ARG A 129 30.42 -7.78 6.74
N PHE A 130 30.58 -7.29 5.51
CA PHE A 130 31.80 -7.49 4.73
C PHE A 130 33.02 -6.84 5.40
N LEU A 131 32.90 -5.58 5.84
CA LEU A 131 33.98 -4.86 6.54
C LEU A 131 34.45 -5.58 7.81
N ILE A 132 33.55 -6.25 8.53
CA ILE A 132 33.89 -6.99 9.75
C ILE A 132 34.53 -8.35 9.45
N THR A 133 34.03 -9.06 8.43
CA THR A 133 34.37 -10.48 8.24
C THR A 133 35.30 -10.76 7.06
N GLY A 134 35.46 -9.82 6.13
CA GLY A 134 36.20 -10.00 4.89
C GLY A 134 35.65 -11.11 3.97
N SER A 135 34.45 -11.61 4.23
CA SER A 135 33.90 -12.80 3.58
C SER A 135 32.67 -12.47 2.74
N VAL A 136 32.75 -12.81 1.46
CA VAL A 136 31.61 -12.70 0.52
C VAL A 136 30.47 -13.62 0.96
N GLN A 137 30.76 -14.82 1.47
CA GLN A 137 29.73 -15.74 1.95
C GLN A 137 28.92 -15.14 3.12
N ASN A 138 29.61 -14.58 4.11
CA ASN A 138 28.96 -13.93 5.25
C ASN A 138 28.12 -12.72 4.82
N THR A 139 28.50 -12.06 3.74
CA THR A 139 27.78 -10.92 3.16
C THR A 139 26.50 -11.38 2.47
N SER A 140 26.57 -12.45 1.66
CA SER A 140 25.40 -13.06 1.03
C SER A 140 24.38 -13.55 2.07
N ASP A 141 24.84 -14.22 3.13
CA ASP A 141 23.98 -14.66 4.22
C ASP A 141 23.31 -13.48 4.94
N ALA A 142 23.99 -12.33 5.02
CA ALA A 142 23.45 -11.09 5.58
C ALA A 142 22.36 -10.48 4.70
N ILE A 143 22.57 -10.45 3.38
CA ILE A 143 21.56 -9.99 2.41
C ILE A 143 20.32 -10.85 2.57
N GLN A 144 20.47 -12.17 2.51
CA GLN A 144 19.35 -13.09 2.57
C GLN A 144 18.56 -12.93 3.88
N SER A 145 19.24 -12.89 5.02
CA SER A 145 18.58 -12.70 6.31
C SER A 145 17.83 -11.37 6.42
N ASN A 146 18.38 -10.27 5.89
CA ASN A 146 17.68 -8.97 5.88
C ASN A 146 16.46 -8.97 4.95
N VAL A 147 16.56 -9.60 3.78
CA VAL A 147 15.45 -9.73 2.83
C VAL A 147 14.32 -10.59 3.42
N GLU A 148 14.66 -11.70 4.08
CA GLU A 148 13.67 -12.53 4.79
C GLU A 148 12.98 -11.75 5.92
N ALA A 149 13.74 -11.00 6.72
CA ALA A 149 13.19 -10.15 7.78
C ALA A 149 12.28 -9.04 7.22
N LEU A 150 12.65 -8.44 6.10
CA LEU A 150 11.82 -7.46 5.40
C LEU A 150 10.51 -8.09 4.90
N SER A 151 10.57 -9.30 4.34
CA SER A 151 9.38 -10.04 3.89
C SER A 151 8.42 -10.28 5.06
N LEU A 152 8.92 -10.78 6.18
CA LEU A 152 8.13 -10.99 7.40
C LEU A 152 7.51 -9.69 7.93
N LYS A 153 8.24 -8.58 7.88
CA LYS A 153 7.72 -7.27 8.27
C LYS A 153 6.58 -6.81 7.34
N LEU A 154 6.74 -6.96 6.02
CA LEU A 154 5.70 -6.59 5.05
C LEU A 154 4.46 -7.47 5.19
N GLU A 155 4.63 -8.77 5.48
CA GLU A 155 3.55 -9.68 5.80
C GLU A 155 2.83 -9.27 7.10
N ALA A 156 3.57 -8.88 8.14
CA ALA A 156 2.99 -8.38 9.38
C ALA A 156 2.18 -7.08 9.14
N ASP A 157 2.74 -6.12 8.40
CA ASP A 157 2.09 -4.85 8.07
C ASP A 157 0.84 -5.04 7.19
N ASN A 158 0.80 -6.09 6.36
CA ASN A 158 -0.37 -6.44 5.56
C ASN A 158 -1.43 -7.22 6.36
N SER A 159 -1.02 -8.14 7.23
CA SER A 159 -1.93 -8.90 8.08
C SER A 159 -2.64 -7.99 9.10
N MET A 160 -1.95 -6.99 9.64
CA MET A 160 -2.55 -5.99 10.52
C MET A 160 -3.65 -5.18 9.80
N THR A 161 -3.50 -4.90 8.51
CA THR A 161 -4.55 -4.24 7.71
C THR A 161 -5.70 -5.17 7.31
N SER A 162 -5.53 -6.50 7.43
CA SER A 162 -6.58 -7.49 7.16
C SER A 162 -7.35 -7.90 8.42
N ALA A 163 -6.85 -7.56 9.61
CA ALA A 163 -7.41 -7.96 10.91
C ALA A 163 -8.19 -6.84 11.62
N THR A 164 -8.25 -5.64 11.04
CA THR A 164 -9.07 -4.49 11.46
C THR A 164 -10.20 -4.26 10.49
#